data_AF-A0A6J8A3A7-F1
#
_entry.id   AF-A0A6J8A3A7-F1
#
_cell.length_a   1.000
_cell.length_b   1.000
_cell.length_c   1.000
_cell.angle_alpha   90.00
_cell.angle_beta   90.00
_cell.angle_gamma   90.00
#
_symmetry.space_group_name_H-M   'P 1'
#
loop_
_entity.id
_entity.type
_entity.pdbx_description
1 polymer ?
#
loop_
_entity_poly.entity_id
_entity_poly.type
_entity_poly.pdbx_seq_one_letter_code
_entity_poly.pdbx_strand_id
1 'polypeptide(L)'
;MYQNIGKLYICGDFNSRCRDAQDFIEGVDNVIVEIREIVDIISNRNGDLLIEFLIDCNMCMVNGQIGSQDFTHIKCTGKSVVDYVLTPHEQLNDIINFKVNIMSDLVTELSLVRYESIPDHSLLEWGIGVNTDMSQVEQNERGIRANGVKGPRKFKLDGLSNEPFSGDKIYYEIL
;
A
#
# COMPACT_ATOMS: atom_id res chain seq x y z
N MET A 1 -10.31 24.78 6.54
CA MET A 1 -10.86 23.41 6.41
C MET A 1 -10.04 22.74 5.34
N TYR A 2 -9.16 21.81 5.73
CA TYR A 2 -8.34 21.07 4.77
C TYR A 2 -9.25 20.05 4.07
N GLN A 3 -9.22 20.04 2.75
CA GLN A 3 -10.02 19.13 1.94
C GLN A 3 -9.14 17.93 1.60
N ASN A 4 -9.63 16.71 1.81
CA ASN A 4 -8.89 15.52 1.40
C ASN A 4 -8.86 15.50 -0.15
N ILE A 5 -7.69 15.70 -0.75
CA ILE A 5 -7.53 15.89 -2.21
C ILE A 5 -7.36 14.54 -2.94
N GLY A 6 -7.29 13.42 -2.22
CA GLY A 6 -7.22 12.10 -2.85
C GLY A 6 -6.88 10.97 -1.91
N LYS A 7 -6.61 9.80 -2.50
CA LYS A 7 -6.12 8.65 -1.76
C LYS A 7 -4.63 8.82 -1.47
N LEU A 8 -4.17 8.41 -0.28
CA LEU A 8 -2.79 8.50 0.17
C LEU A 8 -2.31 7.12 0.59
N TYR A 9 -1.27 6.64 -0.08
CA TYR A 9 -0.55 5.43 0.29
C TYR A 9 0.93 5.79 0.40
N ILE A 10 1.54 5.47 1.53
CA ILE A 10 2.97 5.69 1.77
C ILE A 10 3.59 4.32 1.94
N CYS A 11 4.68 4.05 1.23
CA CYS A 11 5.39 2.79 1.30
C CYS A 11 6.89 3.05 1.31
N GLY A 12 7.66 2.20 1.99
CA GLY A 12 9.11 2.31 2.03
C GLY A 12 9.75 1.72 3.27
N ASP A 13 11.09 1.80 3.32
CA ASP A 13 11.90 1.48 4.48
C ASP A 13 11.91 2.66 5.45
N PHE A 14 11.28 2.49 6.61
CA PHE A 14 11.26 3.50 7.67
C PHE A 14 12.39 3.30 8.68
N ASN A 15 13.09 2.15 8.62
CA ASN A 15 14.04 1.70 9.62
C ASN A 15 13.46 1.81 11.04
N SER A 16 12.16 1.54 11.14
CA SER A 16 11.34 1.65 12.34
C SER A 16 11.00 0.26 12.81
N ARG A 17 11.21 -0.03 14.09
CA ARG A 17 10.76 -1.27 14.71
C ARG A 17 9.72 -0.93 15.74
N CYS A 18 8.46 -1.26 15.46
CA CYS A 18 7.32 -0.79 16.25
C CYS A 18 6.87 -1.78 17.33
N ARG A 19 7.48 -2.98 17.41
CA ARG A 19 7.01 -4.07 18.28
C ARG A 19 5.49 -4.22 18.19
N ASP A 20 4.78 -4.39 19.31
CA ASP A 20 3.34 -4.58 19.48
C ASP A 20 2.57 -3.27 19.72
N ALA A 21 3.21 -2.11 19.49
CA ALA A 21 2.58 -0.80 19.62
C ALA A 21 1.39 -0.63 18.67
N GLN A 22 0.29 -0.07 19.16
CA GLN A 22 -0.90 0.16 18.34
C GLN A 22 -0.80 1.54 17.66
N ASP A 23 -1.22 1.61 16.41
CA ASP A 23 -1.30 2.83 15.60
C ASP A 23 -2.72 3.45 15.59
N PHE A 24 -3.50 3.12 16.63
CA PHE A 24 -4.85 3.63 16.84
C PHE A 24 -5.13 3.80 18.34
N ILE A 25 -6.14 4.61 18.64
CA ILE A 25 -6.66 4.85 19.98
C ILE A 25 -7.96 4.07 20.15
N GLU A 26 -7.92 3.05 21.03
CA GLU A 26 -9.08 2.21 21.33
C GLU A 26 -10.29 3.04 21.79
N GLY A 27 -11.44 2.80 21.17
CA GLY A 27 -12.70 3.49 21.48
C GLY A 27 -12.83 4.91 20.90
N VAL A 28 -11.79 5.44 20.25
CA VAL A 28 -11.84 6.68 19.48
C VAL A 28 -11.88 6.36 17.99
N ASP A 29 -10.95 5.53 17.54
CA ASP A 29 -10.88 5.15 16.13
C ASP A 29 -11.83 3.97 15.88
N ASN A 30 -12.73 4.12 14.90
CA ASN A 30 -13.70 3.08 14.52
C ASN A 30 -13.02 2.01 13.64
N VAL A 31 -12.00 1.35 14.18
CA VAL A 31 -11.17 0.43 13.41
C VAL A 31 -11.33 -0.96 14.00
N ILE A 32 -11.81 -1.88 13.16
CA ILE A 32 -11.80 -3.31 13.47
C ILE A 32 -10.43 -3.80 13.03
N VAL A 33 -9.40 -3.57 13.86
CA VAL A 33 -8.04 -4.00 13.56
C VAL A 33 -7.85 -5.42 14.09
N GLU A 34 -7.47 -6.34 13.20
CA GLU A 34 -6.98 -7.66 13.61
C GLU A 34 -5.62 -7.51 14.31
N ILE A 35 -5.38 -8.32 15.33
CA ILE A 35 -4.09 -8.28 16.06
C ILE A 35 -2.97 -8.51 15.07
N ARG A 36 -1.99 -7.59 15.03
CA ARG A 36 -0.87 -7.67 14.07
C ARG A 36 -0.17 -9.02 14.14
N GLU A 37 -0.18 -9.73 13.02
CA GLU A 37 0.61 -10.95 12.85
C GLU A 37 2.05 -10.60 12.49
N ILE A 38 3.01 -11.37 13.01
CA ILE A 38 4.47 -11.21 12.80
C ILE A 38 4.97 -9.83 13.24
N VAL A 39 5.16 -9.73 14.56
CA VAL A 39 5.63 -8.52 15.24
C VAL A 39 7.13 -8.63 15.56
N ASP A 40 7.89 -7.57 15.29
CA ASP A 40 9.28 -7.48 15.76
C ASP A 40 9.31 -7.54 17.30
N ILE A 41 10.28 -8.23 17.88
CA ILE A 41 10.41 -8.33 19.35
C ILE A 41 11.08 -7.09 19.95
N ILE A 42 11.74 -6.29 19.12
CA ILE A 42 12.47 -5.09 19.52
C ILE A 42 11.70 -3.87 19.05
N SER A 43 11.66 -2.82 19.87
CA SER A 43 11.30 -1.48 19.43
C SER A 43 12.53 -0.56 19.34
N ASN A 44 12.47 0.45 18.50
CA ASN A 44 13.47 1.51 18.43
C ASN A 44 12.80 2.90 18.43
N ARG A 45 13.61 3.95 18.64
CA ARG A 45 13.13 5.34 18.67
C ARG A 45 12.36 5.74 17.40
N ASN A 46 12.77 5.23 16.24
CA ASN A 46 12.07 5.51 14.98
C ASN A 46 10.67 4.86 14.97
N GLY A 47 10.53 3.66 15.54
CA GLY A 47 9.24 2.99 15.73
C GLY A 47 8.33 3.79 16.65
N ASP A 48 8.84 4.29 17.77
CA ASP A 48 8.05 5.12 18.70
C ASP A 48 7.53 6.39 17.99
N LEU A 49 8.41 7.09 17.26
CA LEU A 49 8.05 8.29 16.49
C LEU A 49 7.10 8.00 15.33
N LEU A 50 7.23 6.83 14.68
CA LEU A 50 6.34 6.40 13.62
C LEU A 50 4.93 6.18 14.17
N ILE A 51 4.80 5.51 15.31
CA ILE A 51 3.51 5.29 15.97
C ILE A 51 2.85 6.61 16.37
N GLU A 52 3.61 7.52 16.99
CA GLU A 52 3.10 8.88 17.31
C GLU A 52 2.61 9.61 16.05
N PHE A 53 3.39 9.58 14.98
CA PHE A 53 3.00 10.17 13.69
C PHE A 53 1.71 9.57 13.12
N LEU A 54 1.57 8.24 13.17
CA LEU A 54 0.39 7.54 12.66
C LEU A 54 -0.87 7.93 13.44
N ILE A 55 -0.79 7.97 14.77
CA ILE A 55 -1.89 8.40 15.63
C ILE A 55 -2.25 9.87 15.34
N ASP A 56 -1.26 10.76 15.31
CA ASP A 56 -1.49 12.20 15.08
C ASP A 56 -2.10 12.50 13.70
N CYS A 57 -1.77 11.68 12.69
CA CYS A 57 -2.25 11.83 11.33
C CYS A 57 -3.50 10.99 11.02
N ASN A 58 -4.02 10.23 11.97
CA ASN A 58 -5.11 9.27 11.76
C ASN A 58 -4.81 8.28 10.60
N MET A 59 -3.59 7.74 10.61
CA MET A 59 -3.09 6.76 9.66
C MET A 59 -2.80 5.42 10.35
N CYS A 60 -2.69 4.35 9.58
CA CYS A 60 -2.35 3.02 10.05
C CYS A 60 -1.34 2.31 9.15
N MET A 61 -0.69 1.31 9.71
CA MET A 61 0.12 0.31 9.02
C MET A 61 -0.79 -0.79 8.46
N VAL A 62 -0.61 -1.09 7.19
CA VAL A 62 -1.29 -2.22 6.53
C VAL A 62 -0.66 -3.55 6.98
N ASN A 63 0.65 -3.54 7.22
CA ASN A 63 1.40 -4.68 7.72
C ASN A 63 0.79 -5.17 9.05
N GLY A 64 0.53 -6.46 9.11
CA GLY A 64 -0.10 -7.13 10.24
C GLY A 64 -1.63 -7.09 10.24
N GLN A 65 -2.26 -6.25 9.41
CA GLN A 65 -3.72 -6.08 9.43
C GLN A 65 -4.45 -6.82 8.30
N ILE A 66 -3.85 -6.87 7.11
CA ILE A 66 -4.49 -7.43 5.91
C ILE A 66 -3.55 -8.39 5.20
N GLY A 67 -4.06 -9.55 4.80
CA GLY A 67 -3.36 -10.47 3.91
C GLY A 67 -2.20 -11.23 4.57
N SER A 68 -1.20 -11.62 3.78
CA SER A 68 -0.11 -12.50 4.22
C SER A 68 1.08 -11.70 4.72
N GLN A 69 1.47 -11.94 5.97
CA GLN A 69 2.57 -11.24 6.64
C GLN A 69 3.86 -12.06 6.59
N ASP A 70 5.01 -11.36 6.59
CA ASP A 70 6.33 -11.92 6.89
C ASP A 70 7.29 -10.79 7.30
N PHE A 71 8.52 -11.14 7.67
CA PHE A 71 9.58 -10.17 7.91
C PHE A 71 9.93 -9.44 6.61
N THR A 72 9.98 -8.12 6.69
CA THR A 72 10.28 -7.29 5.52
C THR A 72 11.78 -7.11 5.30
N HIS A 73 12.60 -7.44 6.28
CA HIS A 73 14.05 -7.39 6.18
C HIS A 73 14.70 -8.60 6.86
N ILE A 74 15.51 -9.35 6.11
CA ILE A 74 16.12 -10.63 6.48
C ILE A 74 17.61 -10.62 6.11
N LYS A 75 18.47 -10.60 7.13
CA LYS A 75 19.92 -10.78 6.99
C LYS A 75 20.38 -12.04 7.73
N CYS A 76 21.63 -12.45 7.51
CA CYS A 76 22.24 -13.54 8.29
C CYS A 76 22.26 -13.26 9.81
N THR A 77 22.21 -11.99 10.20
CA THR A 77 22.26 -11.54 11.60
C THR A 77 20.88 -11.51 12.27
N GLY A 78 19.79 -11.69 11.53
CA GLY A 78 18.43 -11.64 12.08
C GLY A 78 17.40 -11.13 11.09
N LYS A 79 16.16 -11.05 11.57
CA LYS A 79 15.00 -10.60 10.81
C LYS A 79 14.31 -9.44 11.53
N SER A 80 13.70 -8.53 10.77
CA SER A 80 12.96 -7.38 11.31
C SER A 80 11.84 -6.97 10.36
N VAL A 81 10.85 -6.27 10.90
CA VAL A 81 9.83 -5.56 10.12
C VAL A 81 10.21 -4.09 10.20
N VAL A 82 10.63 -3.51 9.07
CA VAL A 82 11.09 -2.11 8.97
C VAL A 82 10.50 -1.38 7.76
N ASP A 83 9.97 -2.14 6.82
CA ASP A 83 9.31 -1.65 5.63
C ASP A 83 7.80 -1.72 5.85
N TYR A 84 7.11 -0.61 5.62
CA TYR A 84 5.70 -0.50 5.92
C TYR A 84 4.94 0.06 4.73
N VAL A 85 3.69 -0.39 4.56
CA VAL A 85 2.69 0.33 3.78
C VAL A 85 1.76 1.01 4.78
N LEU A 86 1.57 2.32 4.61
CA LEU A 86 0.78 3.19 5.47
C LEU A 86 -0.36 3.81 4.67
N THR A 87 -1.50 3.95 5.31
CA THR A 87 -2.70 4.55 4.70
C THR A 87 -3.56 5.23 5.76
N PRO A 88 -4.36 6.25 5.45
CA PRO A 88 -5.38 6.74 6.36
C PRO A 88 -6.33 5.60 6.79
N HIS A 89 -6.78 5.60 8.05
CA HIS A 89 -7.70 4.58 8.57
C HIS A 89 -8.97 4.42 7.69
N GLU A 90 -9.48 5.53 7.15
CA GLU A 90 -10.65 5.53 6.25
C GLU A 90 -10.43 4.82 4.90
N GLN A 91 -9.17 4.64 4.49
CA GLN A 91 -8.76 4.05 3.20
C GLN A 91 -8.22 2.63 3.35
N LEU A 92 -8.16 2.10 4.57
CA LEU A 92 -7.62 0.75 4.83
C LEU A 92 -8.37 -0.32 4.02
N ASN A 93 -9.70 -0.21 3.92
CA ASN A 93 -10.55 -1.14 3.17
C ASN A 93 -10.34 -1.09 1.65
N ASP A 94 -9.66 -0.07 1.12
CA ASP A 94 -9.31 -0.02 -0.30
C ASP A 94 -8.16 -0.97 -0.64
N ILE A 95 -7.38 -1.39 0.36
CA ILE A 95 -6.21 -2.24 0.15
C ILE A 95 -6.66 -3.70 0.18
N ILE A 96 -6.27 -4.43 -0.86
CA ILE A 96 -6.60 -5.84 -1.05
C ILE A 96 -5.34 -6.64 -1.33
N ASN A 97 -5.37 -7.93 -1.02
CA ASN A 97 -4.32 -8.89 -1.37
C ASN A 97 -2.90 -8.46 -0.95
N PHE A 98 -2.76 -7.81 0.21
CA PHE A 98 -1.44 -7.46 0.74
C PHE A 98 -0.61 -8.72 1.01
N LYS A 99 0.64 -8.71 0.58
CA LYS A 99 1.58 -9.83 0.75
C LYS A 99 3.01 -9.32 0.92
N VAL A 100 3.70 -9.91 1.88
CA VAL A 100 5.16 -9.84 1.98
C VAL A 100 5.76 -11.06 1.29
N ASN A 101 6.58 -10.84 0.26
CA ASN A 101 7.25 -11.90 -0.47
C ASN A 101 8.76 -11.89 -0.14
N ILE A 102 9.24 -12.92 0.56
CA ILE A 102 10.67 -13.05 0.85
C ILE A 102 11.45 -13.27 -0.46
N MET A 103 12.50 -12.48 -0.68
CA MET A 103 13.28 -12.53 -1.92
C MET A 103 13.97 -13.88 -2.16
N SER A 104 14.44 -14.57 -1.11
CA SER A 104 15.02 -15.91 -1.26
C SER A 104 14.01 -16.94 -1.78
N ASP A 105 12.76 -16.80 -1.35
CA ASP A 105 11.69 -17.71 -1.71
C ASP A 105 11.25 -17.44 -3.16
N LEU A 106 11.13 -16.16 -3.54
CA LEU A 106 10.88 -15.74 -4.93
C LEU A 106 11.97 -16.21 -5.90
N VAL A 107 13.24 -16.07 -5.54
CA VAL A 107 14.36 -16.53 -6.38
C VAL A 107 14.30 -18.05 -6.59
N THR A 108 13.94 -18.78 -5.55
CA THR A 108 13.78 -20.24 -5.59
C THR A 108 12.58 -20.63 -6.45
N GLU A 109 11.43 -20.00 -6.23
CA GLU A 109 10.17 -20.24 -6.96
C GLU A 109 10.33 -19.98 -8.46
N LEU A 110 10.97 -18.86 -8.81
CA LEU A 110 11.21 -18.47 -10.20
C LEU A 110 12.42 -19.20 -10.84
N SER A 111 13.07 -20.10 -10.10
CA SER A 111 14.24 -20.87 -10.56
C SER A 111 15.35 -19.98 -11.14
N LEU A 112 15.60 -18.83 -10.51
CA LEU A 112 16.58 -17.86 -11.01
C LEU A 112 17.99 -18.29 -10.59
N VAL A 113 18.76 -18.80 -11.55
CA VAL A 113 20.03 -19.52 -11.28
C VAL A 113 21.24 -18.60 -11.07
N ARG A 114 21.09 -17.26 -11.13
CA ARG A 114 22.24 -16.34 -11.15
C ARG A 114 21.99 -15.02 -10.42
N TYR A 115 22.41 -14.94 -9.17
CA TYR A 115 22.57 -13.68 -8.46
C TYR A 115 23.87 -13.66 -7.66
N GLU A 116 24.58 -12.53 -7.70
CA GLU A 116 25.75 -12.28 -6.86
C GLU A 116 25.36 -12.09 -5.39
N SER A 117 24.14 -11.58 -5.15
CA SER A 117 23.50 -11.50 -3.83
C SER A 117 21.99 -11.40 -3.99
N ILE A 118 21.24 -11.98 -3.04
CA ILE A 118 19.79 -11.83 -2.94
C ILE A 118 19.53 -10.60 -2.05
N PRO A 119 18.63 -9.67 -2.43
CA PRO A 119 18.27 -8.55 -1.57
C PRO A 119 17.80 -9.03 -0.20
N ASP A 120 18.17 -8.27 0.83
CA ASP A 120 17.80 -8.54 2.21
C ASP A 120 16.46 -7.91 2.59
N HIS A 121 15.90 -7.01 1.77
CA HIS A 121 14.51 -6.55 1.89
C HIS A 121 13.57 -7.43 1.06
N SER A 122 12.42 -7.77 1.65
CA SER A 122 11.33 -8.51 1.02
C SER A 122 10.50 -7.59 0.11
N LEU A 123 9.86 -8.17 -0.90
CA LEU A 123 8.95 -7.44 -1.78
C LEU A 123 7.59 -7.26 -1.10
N LEU A 124 7.16 -6.01 -0.95
CA LEU A 124 5.82 -5.63 -0.54
C LEU A 124 4.92 -5.53 -1.77
N GLU A 125 3.84 -6.31 -1.78
CA GLU A 125 2.85 -6.36 -2.85
C GLU A 125 1.46 -6.09 -2.29
N TRP A 126 0.69 -5.22 -2.94
CA TRP A 126 -0.71 -4.99 -2.61
C TRP A 126 -1.52 -4.50 -3.80
N GLY A 127 -2.82 -4.75 -3.75
CA GLY A 127 -3.79 -4.21 -4.69
C GLY A 127 -4.57 -3.04 -4.09
N ILE A 128 -5.06 -2.16 -4.96
CA ILE A 128 -6.07 -1.16 -4.60
C ILE A 128 -7.37 -1.51 -5.32
N GLY A 129 -8.42 -1.76 -4.53
CA GLY A 129 -9.80 -1.91 -5.01
C GLY A 129 -10.28 -0.59 -5.60
N VAL A 130 -10.50 -0.57 -6.91
CA VAL A 130 -11.09 0.60 -7.59
C VAL A 130 -12.57 0.33 -7.77
N ASN A 131 -13.40 0.79 -6.84
CA ASN A 131 -14.83 0.93 -7.10
C ASN A 131 -15.01 2.07 -8.12
N THR A 132 -15.10 1.72 -9.40
CA THR A 132 -15.55 2.64 -10.44
C THR A 132 -17.02 2.94 -10.21
N ASP A 133 -17.31 3.93 -9.36
CA ASP A 133 -18.61 4.59 -9.39
C ASP A 133 -18.72 5.32 -10.74
N MET A 134 -19.30 4.64 -11.73
CA MET A 134 -19.56 5.17 -13.08
C MET A 134 -20.51 6.40 -13.09
N SER A 135 -20.96 6.88 -11.92
CA SER A 135 -21.87 8.01 -11.78
C SER A 135 -21.21 9.38 -11.96
N GLN A 136 -19.88 9.50 -11.82
CA GLN A 136 -19.19 10.79 -11.97
C GLN A 136 -18.66 11.06 -13.39
N VAL A 137 -18.43 10.03 -14.20
CA VAL A 137 -17.93 10.18 -15.59
C VAL A 137 -19.04 10.72 -16.50
N GLU A 138 -20.29 10.31 -16.30
CA GLU A 138 -21.42 10.79 -17.12
C GLU A 138 -21.76 12.28 -16.89
N GLN A 139 -21.49 12.83 -15.70
CA GLN A 139 -21.76 14.25 -15.44
C GLN A 139 -20.72 15.18 -16.07
N ASN A 140 -19.47 14.73 -16.19
CA ASN A 140 -18.40 15.50 -16.83
C ASN A 140 -18.53 15.53 -18.37
N GLU A 141 -19.00 14.46 -19.00
CA GLU A 141 -19.19 14.46 -20.46
C GLU A 141 -20.39 15.32 -20.91
N ARG A 142 -21.44 15.45 -20.08
CA ARG A 142 -22.57 16.34 -20.36
C ARG A 142 -22.20 17.82 -20.21
N GLY A 143 -21.28 18.16 -19.31
CA GLY A 143 -20.78 19.52 -19.12
C GLY A 143 -19.87 20.01 -20.25
N ILE A 144 -19.01 19.14 -20.80
CA ILE A 144 -18.06 19.51 -21.86
C ILE A 144 -18.75 19.71 -23.21
N ARG A 145 -19.86 18.99 -23.49
CA ARG A 145 -20.63 19.21 -24.74
C ARG A 145 -21.38 20.54 -24.77
N ALA A 146 -21.62 21.18 -23.63
CA ALA A 146 -22.31 22.46 -23.56
C ALA A 146 -21.41 23.68 -23.85
N ASN A 147 -20.10 23.55 -23.67
CA ASN A 147 -19.14 24.65 -23.89
C ASN A 147 -18.11 24.22 -24.94
N GLY A 148 -18.31 24.66 -26.18
CA GLY A 148 -17.53 24.29 -27.37
C GLY A 148 -16.06 24.71 -27.37
N VAL A 149 -15.28 24.23 -26.41
CA VAL A 149 -13.82 24.40 -26.37
C VAL A 149 -13.18 23.16 -26.98
N LYS A 150 -12.55 23.33 -28.14
CA LYS A 150 -11.73 22.28 -28.78
C LYS A 150 -10.50 22.00 -27.91
N GLY A 151 -10.54 20.90 -27.16
CA GLY A 151 -9.36 20.33 -26.49
C GLY A 151 -8.31 19.82 -27.50
N PRO A 152 -7.07 19.57 -27.06
CA PRO A 152 -5.98 19.16 -27.94
C PRO A 152 -6.26 17.78 -28.55
N ARG A 153 -5.72 17.56 -29.74
CA ARG A 153 -5.94 16.34 -30.54
C ARG A 153 -5.59 15.09 -29.73
N LYS A 154 -6.57 14.19 -29.59
CA LYS A 154 -6.35 12.82 -29.12
C LYS A 154 -5.35 12.13 -30.06
N PHE A 155 -4.22 11.69 -29.52
CA PHE A 155 -3.40 10.67 -30.20
C PHE A 155 -4.17 9.36 -30.13
N LYS A 156 -4.54 8.86 -31.31
CA LYS A 156 -5.22 7.58 -31.49
C LYS A 156 -4.12 6.52 -31.56
N LEU A 157 -3.92 5.78 -30.47
CA LEU A 157 -3.24 4.50 -30.53
C LEU A 157 -4.30 3.50 -30.99
N ASP A 158 -4.31 3.22 -32.29
CA ASP A 158 -5.18 2.21 -32.87
C ASP A 158 -4.79 0.84 -32.31
N GLY A 159 -5.68 0.16 -31.58
CA GLY A 159 -5.50 -1.26 -31.25
C GLY A 159 -6.04 -1.80 -29.92
N LEU A 160 -6.63 -1.00 -29.03
CA LEU A 160 -7.25 -1.53 -27.81
C LEU A 160 -8.75 -1.20 -27.78
N SER A 161 -9.57 -2.23 -27.65
CA SER A 161 -11.02 -2.16 -27.53
C SER A 161 -11.43 -1.31 -26.33
N ASN A 162 -12.47 -0.48 -26.51
CA ASN A 162 -13.12 0.32 -25.47
C ASN A 162 -13.98 -0.57 -24.53
N GLU A 163 -13.35 -1.49 -23.82
CA GLU A 163 -13.99 -2.19 -22.70
C GLU A 163 -13.73 -1.41 -21.41
N PRO A 164 -14.73 -1.22 -20.52
CA PRO A 164 -14.53 -0.55 -19.25
C PRO A 164 -13.56 -1.36 -18.38
N PHE A 165 -12.46 -0.74 -17.96
CA PHE A 165 -11.50 -1.34 -17.03
C PHE A 165 -12.15 -1.51 -15.65
N SER A 166 -12.68 -2.70 -15.39
CA SER A 166 -12.83 -3.26 -14.05
C SER A 166 -11.56 -4.04 -13.76
N GLY A 167 -10.60 -3.44 -13.08
CA GLY A 167 -9.33 -4.10 -12.77
C GLY A 167 -8.70 -3.56 -11.52
N ASP A 168 -8.28 -4.48 -10.65
CA ASP A 168 -7.41 -4.19 -9.53
C ASP A 168 -6.10 -3.59 -10.05
N LYS A 169 -5.65 -2.49 -9.42
CA LYS A 169 -4.29 -1.99 -9.66
C LYS A 169 -3.37 -2.62 -8.64
N ILE A 170 -2.42 -3.42 -9.12
CA ILE A 170 -1.40 -4.05 -8.28
C ILE A 170 -0.16 -3.14 -8.25
N TYR A 171 0.33 -2.89 -7.05
CA TYR A 171 1.55 -2.12 -6.80
C TYR A 171 2.62 -3.05 -6.25
N TYR A 172 3.85 -2.80 -6.68
CA TYR A 172 5.06 -3.52 -6.28
C TYR A 172 6.09 -2.50 -5.84
N GLU A 173 6.73 -2.73 -4.70
CA GLU A 173 7.92 -1.95 -4.34
C GLU A 173 9.05 -2.88 -3.91
N ILE A 174 10.18 -2.74 -4.61
CA ILE A 174 11.45 -3.39 -4.29
C ILE A 174 12.31 -2.31 -3.66
N LEU A 175 12.63 -2.46 -2.38
CA LEU A 175 13.43 -1.52 -1.58
C LEU A 175 14.91 -1.93 -1.55
#